data_AF-A0A7S8HTR1-F1
#
_entry.id   AF-A0A7S8HTR1-F1
#
_cell.length_a   1.000
_cell.length_b   1.000
_cell.length_c   1.000
_cell.angle_alpha   90.00
_cell.angle_beta   90.00
_cell.angle_gamma   90.00
#
_symmetry.space_group_name_H-M   'P 1'
#
loop_
_entity.id
_entity.type
_entity.pdbx_description
1 polymer ?
#
loop_
_entity_poly.entity_id
_entity_poly.type
_entity_poly.pdbx_seq_one_letter_code
_entity_poly.pdbx_strand_id
1 'polypeptide(L)'
;MTSQPVVLAPATPSELLAYITSYHRYPTTLIIGSSKAEFHTALVEDVTHHLTLQDQQLQQDDPENSATEQSHVLLKATLYQIAISRHIRILFAPTVTHLRAYLSVFTPKNSLIPAPPNYTPDSSTPLLLIYGLLALHRDASEWSAQGIGNSAVLLVDAASRNRFKAAVVEPKGVGGHEDPEQLQGEMIPLLNGTAKRDDGTWTGRTVSIKQVLNRWFKFEVQEQ
;
A
#
# COMPACT_ATOMS: atom_id res chain seq x y z
N MET A 1 -23.59 5.44 -4.59
CA MET A 1 -23.21 4.15 -3.98
C MET A 1 -21.74 4.25 -3.60
N THR A 2 -21.40 4.06 -2.33
CA THR A 2 -20.01 4.13 -1.86
C THR A 2 -19.26 2.88 -2.31
N SER A 3 -18.17 3.03 -3.05
CA SER A 3 -17.31 1.90 -3.44
C SER A 3 -16.82 1.17 -2.19
N GLN A 4 -16.95 -0.15 -2.17
CA GLN A 4 -16.58 -0.98 -1.03
C GLN A 4 -15.08 -0.83 -0.73
N PRO A 5 -14.67 -0.59 0.53
CA PRO A 5 -13.26 -0.56 0.90
C PRO A 5 -12.61 -1.93 0.68
N VAL A 6 -11.36 -1.93 0.19
CA VAL A 6 -10.64 -3.18 -0.12
C VAL A 6 -9.27 -3.28 0.55
N VAL A 7 -8.86 -4.50 0.85
CA VAL A 7 -7.46 -4.87 1.11
C VAL A 7 -6.96 -5.59 -0.12
N LEU A 8 -5.93 -5.05 -0.76
CA LEU A 8 -5.26 -5.63 -1.91
C LEU A 8 -4.19 -6.62 -1.44
N ALA A 9 -3.71 -7.47 -2.34
CA ALA A 9 -2.57 -8.34 -2.07
C ALA A 9 -1.35 -7.50 -1.65
N PRO A 10 -0.49 -8.02 -0.74
CA PRO A 10 0.79 -7.38 -0.46
C PRO A 10 1.56 -7.13 -1.76
N ALA A 11 2.31 -6.03 -1.81
CA ALA A 11 3.07 -5.65 -3.00
C ALA A 11 4.43 -5.06 -2.61
N THR A 12 5.43 -5.19 -3.48
CA THR A 12 6.68 -4.43 -3.33
C THR A 12 6.45 -2.94 -3.67
N PRO A 13 7.37 -2.03 -3.32
CA PRO A 13 7.26 -0.63 -3.70
C PRO A 13 7.12 -0.43 -5.21
N SER A 14 7.81 -1.23 -6.03
CA SER A 14 7.74 -1.10 -7.48
C SER A 14 6.43 -1.63 -8.06
N GLU A 15 5.93 -2.77 -7.55
CA GLU A 15 4.61 -3.32 -7.90
C GLU A 15 3.49 -2.34 -7.56
N LEU A 16 3.55 -1.71 -6.38
CA LEU A 16 2.61 -0.66 -5.95
C LEU A 16 2.56 0.50 -6.95
N LEU A 17 3.72 1.04 -7.33
CA LEU A 17 3.79 2.16 -8.27
C LEU A 17 3.30 1.77 -9.66
N ALA A 18 3.61 0.56 -10.11
CA ALA A 18 3.10 0.02 -11.37
C ALA A 18 1.57 -0.12 -11.34
N TYR A 19 1.02 -0.67 -10.25
CA TYR A 19 -0.43 -0.78 -10.05
C TYR A 19 -1.11 0.58 -10.09
N ILE A 20 -0.64 1.55 -9.30
CA ILE A 20 -1.29 2.86 -9.21
C ILE A 20 -1.20 3.63 -10.53
N THR A 21 -0.08 3.54 -11.25
CA THR A 21 0.04 4.15 -12.58
C THR A 21 -0.90 3.49 -13.58
N SER A 22 -1.07 2.16 -13.53
CA SER A 22 -2.02 1.43 -14.40
C SER A 22 -3.50 1.66 -14.06
N TYR A 23 -3.80 2.14 -12.85
CA TYR A 23 -5.18 2.37 -12.41
C TYR A 23 -5.84 3.57 -13.12
N HIS A 24 -5.03 4.51 -13.66
CA HIS A 24 -5.47 5.65 -14.49
C HIS A 24 -6.64 6.47 -13.93
N ARG A 25 -6.79 6.56 -12.60
CA ARG A 25 -7.87 7.34 -11.98
C ARG A 25 -7.38 8.64 -11.39
N TYR A 26 -8.19 9.69 -11.56
CA TYR A 26 -8.02 10.96 -10.89
C TYR A 26 -9.32 11.35 -10.17
N PRO A 27 -9.25 11.91 -8.95
CA PRO A 27 -8.06 12.00 -8.10
C PRO A 27 -7.63 10.65 -7.52
N THR A 28 -6.31 10.45 -7.39
CA THR A 28 -5.73 9.33 -6.63
C THR A 28 -4.79 9.88 -5.57
N THR A 29 -4.99 9.46 -4.32
CA THR A 29 -4.09 9.78 -3.20
C THR A 29 -3.51 8.51 -2.62
N LEU A 30 -2.18 8.43 -2.64
CA LEU A 30 -1.37 7.39 -2.02
C LEU A 30 -0.75 7.93 -0.73
N ILE A 31 -1.02 7.27 0.39
CA ILE A 31 -0.36 7.53 1.67
C ILE A 31 0.58 6.36 1.95
N ILE A 32 1.87 6.66 2.09
CA ILE A 32 2.92 5.69 2.38
C ILE A 32 3.18 5.72 3.89
N GLY A 33 3.00 4.58 4.55
CA GLY A 33 3.18 4.35 5.98
C GLY A 33 4.64 4.23 6.42
N SER A 34 5.53 5.02 5.82
CA SER A 34 6.95 5.10 6.17
C SER A 34 7.46 6.51 5.88
N SER A 35 8.70 6.80 6.26
CA SER A 35 9.35 8.02 5.80
C SER A 35 9.64 7.96 4.30
N LYS A 36 9.85 9.13 3.68
CA LYS A 36 10.25 9.24 2.28
C LYS A 36 11.60 8.56 2.02
N ALA A 37 12.53 8.64 2.97
CA ALA A 37 13.85 8.04 2.85
C ALA A 37 13.76 6.51 2.85
N GLU A 38 13.03 5.93 3.81
CA GLU A 38 12.84 4.47 3.91
C GLU A 38 12.15 3.92 2.66
N PHE A 39 11.07 4.57 2.20
CA PHE A 39 10.38 4.12 0.98
C PHE A 39 11.27 4.19 -0.25
N HIS A 40 12.07 5.26 -0.38
CA HIS A 40 13.00 5.40 -1.50
C HIS A 40 14.08 4.33 -1.47
N THR A 41 14.67 4.04 -0.31
CA THR A 41 15.65 2.97 -0.14
C THR A 41 15.04 1.62 -0.51
N ALA A 42 13.87 1.29 0.05
CA ALA A 42 13.17 0.04 -0.26
C ALA A 42 12.84 -0.08 -1.76
N LEU A 43 12.45 1.01 -2.42
CA LEU A 43 12.19 1.02 -3.85
C LEU A 43 13.46 0.78 -4.69
N VAL A 44 14.58 1.38 -4.31
CA VAL A 44 15.86 1.17 -5.00
C VAL A 44 16.33 -0.28 -4.83
N GLU A 45 16.24 -0.81 -3.62
CA GLU A 45 16.59 -2.21 -3.33
C GLU A 45 15.72 -3.18 -4.14
N ASP A 46 14.41 -2.97 -4.16
CA ASP A 46 13.43 -3.76 -4.92
C ASP A 46 13.73 -3.76 -6.43
N VAL A 47 13.92 -2.57 -7.02
CA VAL A 47 14.26 -2.46 -8.46
C VAL A 47 15.61 -3.10 -8.77
N THR A 48 16.62 -2.92 -7.91
CA THR A 48 17.94 -3.53 -8.10
C THR A 48 17.85 -5.04 -8.03
N HIS A 49 17.10 -5.59 -7.07
CA HIS A 49 16.88 -7.02 -6.93
C HIS A 49 16.22 -7.61 -8.19
N HIS A 50 15.17 -6.97 -8.72
CA HIS A 50 14.54 -7.40 -9.98
C HIS A 50 15.50 -7.42 -11.17
N LEU A 51 16.37 -6.42 -11.30
CA LEU A 51 17.38 -6.39 -12.37
C LEU A 51 18.38 -7.53 -12.21
N THR A 52 18.87 -7.80 -10.99
CA THR A 52 19.81 -8.91 -10.76
C THR A 52 19.21 -10.28 -11.05
N LEU A 53 17.91 -10.49 -10.77
CA LEU A 53 17.23 -11.74 -11.10
C LEU A 53 17.05 -11.91 -12.62
N GLN A 54 16.72 -10.84 -13.34
CA GLN A 54 16.65 -10.87 -14.80
C GLN A 54 18.00 -11.24 -15.43
N ASP A 55 19.10 -10.71 -14.90
CA ASP A 55 20.45 -11.03 -15.37
C ASP A 55 20.82 -12.49 -15.19
N GLN A 56 20.44 -13.08 -14.05
CA GLN A 56 20.70 -14.50 -13.78
C GLN A 56 19.87 -15.41 -14.71
N GLN A 57 18.64 -15.02 -15.04
CA GLN A 57 17.78 -15.78 -15.96
C GLN A 57 18.30 -15.71 -17.41
N LEU A 58 18.72 -14.53 -17.88
CA LEU A 58 19.28 -14.36 -19.23
C LEU A 58 20.58 -15.14 -19.44
N GLN A 59 21.40 -15.27 -18.39
CA GLN A 59 22.63 -16.07 -18.44
C GLN A 59 22.37 -17.59 -18.52
N GLN A 60 21.16 -18.05 -18.19
CA GLN A 60 20.77 -19.47 -18.27
C GLN A 60 20.19 -19.84 -19.64
N ASP A 61 19.57 -18.91 -20.37
CA ASP A 61 18.78 -19.22 -21.57
C ASP A 61 19.49 -19.05 -22.94
N ASP A 62 20.51 -18.19 -23.10
CA ASP A 62 21.43 -18.22 -24.28
C ASP A 62 22.53 -17.13 -24.18
N PRO A 63 23.84 -17.45 -24.18
CA PRO A 63 24.91 -16.44 -24.05
C PRO A 63 25.16 -15.59 -25.31
N GLU A 64 24.56 -15.91 -26.48
CA GLU A 64 24.86 -15.21 -27.75
C GLU A 64 23.91 -14.05 -28.10
N ASN A 65 22.87 -13.76 -27.30
CA ASN A 65 21.85 -12.75 -27.63
C ASN A 65 21.73 -11.58 -26.62
N SER A 66 22.81 -11.29 -25.89
CA SER A 66 22.88 -10.41 -24.71
C SER A 66 22.80 -8.89 -25.01
N ALA A 67 21.96 -8.47 -25.96
CA ALA A 67 21.71 -7.06 -26.28
C ALA A 67 20.24 -6.64 -26.06
N THR A 68 19.45 -7.44 -25.34
CA THR A 68 18.10 -7.04 -24.92
C THR A 68 18.19 -6.15 -23.68
N GLU A 69 17.78 -4.89 -23.82
CA GLU A 69 17.84 -3.85 -22.78
C GLU A 69 17.18 -4.30 -21.46
N GLN A 70 18.02 -4.59 -20.46
CA GLN A 70 17.62 -4.78 -19.06
C GLN A 70 16.86 -3.53 -18.60
N SER A 71 15.54 -3.63 -18.49
CA SER A 71 14.73 -2.45 -18.21
C SER A 71 13.53 -2.80 -17.34
N HIS A 72 13.63 -2.46 -16.06
CA HIS A 72 12.52 -2.50 -15.14
C HIS A 72 11.38 -1.60 -15.64
N VAL A 73 10.11 -2.00 -15.45
CA VAL A 73 8.93 -1.29 -16.01
C VAL A 73 8.88 0.19 -15.59
N LEU A 74 9.30 0.49 -14.36
CA LEU A 74 9.39 1.86 -13.86
C LEU A 74 10.51 2.69 -14.52
N LEU A 75 11.57 2.04 -15.02
CA LEU A 75 12.70 2.70 -15.67
C LEU A 75 12.47 2.95 -17.16
N LYS A 76 11.52 2.25 -17.79
CA LYS A 76 11.09 2.53 -19.17
C LYS A 76 10.42 3.91 -19.32
N ALA A 77 9.92 4.47 -18.21
CA ALA A 77 9.41 5.84 -18.05
C ALA A 77 8.73 6.44 -19.30
N THR A 78 7.69 5.77 -19.80
CA THR A 78 6.96 6.22 -20.99
C THR A 78 6.36 7.61 -20.79
N LEU A 79 6.21 8.40 -21.87
CA LEU A 79 5.54 9.71 -21.80
C LEU A 79 4.17 9.61 -21.13
N TYR A 80 3.46 8.50 -21.37
CA TYR A 80 2.17 8.22 -20.76
C TYR A 80 2.29 8.01 -19.24
N GLN A 81 3.20 7.17 -18.76
CA GLN A 81 3.44 6.98 -17.32
C GLN A 81 3.83 8.28 -16.62
N ILE A 82 4.66 9.12 -17.25
CA ILE A 82 5.06 10.44 -16.71
C ILE A 82 3.83 11.35 -16.62
N ALA A 83 3.00 11.39 -17.66
CA ALA A 83 1.77 12.18 -17.66
C ALA A 83 0.83 11.75 -16.52
N ILE A 84 0.61 10.44 -16.34
CA ILE A 84 -0.24 9.91 -15.27
C ILE A 84 0.34 10.17 -13.88
N SER A 85 1.64 9.96 -13.69
CA SER A 85 2.34 10.16 -12.41
C SER A 85 2.19 11.56 -11.86
N ARG A 86 2.15 12.58 -12.74
CA ARG A 86 1.95 13.98 -12.34
C ARG A 86 0.58 14.27 -11.72
N HIS A 87 -0.37 13.35 -11.85
CA HIS A 87 -1.73 13.47 -11.36
C HIS A 87 -2.02 12.56 -10.13
N ILE A 88 -0.99 11.91 -9.59
CA ILE A 88 -1.10 11.09 -8.37
C ILE A 88 -0.54 11.90 -7.19
N ARG A 89 -1.36 12.06 -6.14
CA ARG A 89 -0.93 12.69 -4.89
C ARG A 89 -0.25 11.66 -4.00
N ILE A 90 1.02 11.83 -3.69
CA ILE A 90 1.77 10.96 -2.77
C ILE A 90 2.04 11.71 -1.46
N LEU A 91 1.79 11.05 -0.34
CA LEU A 91 1.99 11.55 1.01
C LEU A 91 2.76 10.52 1.84
N PHE A 92 3.59 10.97 2.76
CA PHE A 92 4.36 10.10 3.66
C PHE A 92 3.89 10.31 5.10
N ALA A 93 3.58 9.23 5.79
CA ALA A 93 3.09 9.19 7.15
C ALA A 93 3.96 8.19 7.95
N PRO A 94 5.10 8.64 8.49
CA PRO A 94 6.07 7.74 9.14
C PRO A 94 5.62 7.22 10.51
N THR A 95 4.52 7.73 11.08
CA THR A 95 3.96 7.22 12.33
C THR A 95 2.44 7.13 12.27
N VAL A 96 1.85 6.29 13.14
CA VAL A 96 0.39 6.19 13.29
C VAL A 96 -0.25 7.56 13.56
N THR A 97 0.40 8.42 14.35
CA THR A 97 -0.05 9.79 14.61
C THR A 97 -0.10 10.63 13.34
N HIS A 98 0.94 10.59 12.50
CA HIS A 98 0.94 11.30 11.22
C HIS A 98 -0.21 10.82 10.33
N LEU A 99 -0.41 9.51 10.24
CA LEU A 99 -1.47 8.91 9.45
C LEU A 99 -2.85 9.40 9.91
N ARG A 100 -3.15 9.27 11.21
CA ARG A 100 -4.44 9.65 11.78
C ARG A 100 -4.70 11.15 11.66
N ALA A 101 -3.67 11.99 11.86
CA ALA A 101 -3.75 13.42 11.64
C ALA A 101 -4.07 13.76 10.17
N TYR A 102 -3.46 13.04 9.21
CA TYR A 102 -3.76 13.23 7.80
C TYR A 102 -5.20 12.86 7.44
N LEU A 103 -5.68 11.71 7.92
CA LEU A 103 -7.02 11.21 7.63
C LEU A 103 -8.12 12.12 8.22
N SER A 104 -7.90 12.66 9.43
CA SER A 104 -8.88 13.54 10.10
C SER A 104 -9.15 14.83 9.32
N VAL A 105 -8.15 15.38 8.63
CA VAL A 105 -8.29 16.60 7.81
C VAL A 105 -8.31 16.34 6.31
N PHE A 106 -8.27 15.08 5.88
CA PHE A 106 -8.23 14.70 4.46
C PHE A 106 -9.35 15.34 3.63
N THR A 107 -8.96 16.10 2.61
CA THR A 107 -9.86 16.62 1.59
C THR A 107 -9.13 16.71 0.25
N PRO A 108 -9.76 16.31 -0.86
CA PRO A 108 -9.17 16.43 -2.19
C PRO A 108 -8.97 17.89 -2.61
N LYS A 109 -9.75 18.82 -2.03
CA LYS A 109 -9.67 20.27 -2.34
C LYS A 109 -8.33 20.90 -1.93
N ASN A 110 -7.64 20.31 -0.96
CA ASN A 110 -6.32 20.77 -0.51
C ASN A 110 -5.17 20.15 -1.32
N SER A 111 -5.47 19.38 -2.36
CA SER A 111 -4.45 18.81 -3.24
C SER A 111 -3.85 19.89 -4.12
N LEU A 112 -2.52 19.98 -4.14
CA LEU A 112 -1.77 20.82 -5.09
C LEU A 112 -1.60 20.14 -6.46
N ILE A 113 -2.08 18.90 -6.59
CA ILE A 113 -2.00 18.12 -7.82
C ILE A 113 -3.16 18.51 -8.72
N PRO A 114 -2.90 19.10 -9.91
CA PRO A 114 -3.95 19.55 -10.82
C PRO A 114 -4.64 18.37 -11.51
N ALA A 115 -5.86 18.61 -12.00
CA ALA A 115 -6.56 17.64 -12.82
C ALA A 115 -5.86 17.43 -14.18
N PRO A 116 -5.95 16.22 -14.76
CA PRO A 116 -5.52 15.97 -16.13
C PRO A 116 -6.21 16.92 -17.13
N PRO A 117 -5.57 17.24 -18.27
CA PRO A 117 -6.21 17.97 -19.36
C PRO A 117 -7.49 17.24 -19.80
N ASN A 118 -8.56 17.99 -20.05
CA ASN A 118 -9.88 17.45 -20.43
C ASN A 118 -10.50 16.50 -19.39
N TYR A 119 -10.07 16.56 -18.13
CA TYR A 119 -10.69 15.79 -17.06
C TYR A 119 -12.15 16.19 -16.90
N THR A 120 -13.04 15.31 -17.32
CA THR A 120 -14.41 15.27 -16.86
C THR A 120 -14.44 14.40 -15.60
N PRO A 121 -15.17 14.78 -14.54
CA PRO A 121 -15.39 13.89 -13.41
C PRO A 121 -16.18 12.68 -13.89
N ASP A 122 -15.45 11.66 -14.34
CA ASP A 122 -15.99 10.38 -14.79
C ASP A 122 -16.71 9.68 -13.63
N SER A 123 -17.56 8.72 -13.98
CA SER A 123 -18.27 7.87 -13.01
C SER A 123 -17.33 7.02 -12.13
N SER A 124 -16.04 6.89 -12.52
CA SER A 124 -15.08 6.06 -11.81
C SER A 124 -14.75 6.64 -10.42
N THR A 125 -14.90 5.82 -9.37
CA THR A 125 -14.64 6.30 -8.00
C THR A 125 -13.14 6.55 -7.80
N PRO A 126 -12.75 7.75 -7.31
CA PRO A 126 -11.39 8.08 -6.86
C PRO A 126 -10.80 7.09 -5.86
N LEU A 127 -9.48 7.05 -5.70
CA LEU A 127 -8.79 6.09 -4.83
C LEU A 127 -8.00 6.78 -3.71
N LEU A 128 -8.25 6.36 -2.47
CA LEU A 128 -7.48 6.73 -1.28
C LEU A 128 -6.84 5.46 -0.75
N LEU A 129 -5.54 5.30 -1.01
CA LEU A 129 -4.80 4.08 -0.72
C LEU A 129 -3.77 4.34 0.38
N ILE A 130 -3.70 3.45 1.37
CA ILE A 130 -2.61 3.38 2.34
C ILE A 130 -1.71 2.19 1.98
N TYR A 131 -0.42 2.46 1.83
CA TYR A 131 0.61 1.44 1.71
C TYR A 131 1.32 1.27 3.06
N GLY A 132 1.22 0.10 3.68
CA GLY A 132 1.83 -0.18 4.99
C GLY A 132 0.98 0.25 6.18
N LEU A 133 -0.33 0.03 6.18
CA LEU A 133 -1.18 0.33 7.33
C LEU A 133 -0.77 -0.51 8.54
N LEU A 134 -0.55 -1.80 8.32
CA LEU A 134 -0.16 -2.76 9.35
C LEU A 134 1.32 -2.60 9.71
N ALA A 135 2.19 -2.46 8.71
CA ALA A 135 3.60 -2.17 8.94
C ALA A 135 3.79 -0.98 9.91
N LEU A 136 3.05 0.11 9.69
CA LEU A 136 3.08 1.30 10.55
C LEU A 136 2.71 1.03 12.02
N HIS A 137 1.84 0.06 12.28
CA HIS A 137 1.46 -0.31 13.65
C HIS A 137 2.46 -1.29 14.27
N ARG A 138 3.18 -2.07 13.46
CA ARG A 138 4.14 -3.08 13.92
C ARG A 138 5.30 -2.45 14.67
N ASP A 139 5.78 -1.32 14.18
CA ASP A 139 6.88 -0.55 14.78
C ASP A 139 6.40 0.41 15.89
N ALA A 140 5.10 0.42 16.17
CA ALA A 140 4.48 1.27 17.18
C ALA A 140 3.94 0.43 18.36
N SER A 141 3.68 1.09 19.49
CA SER A 141 2.98 0.48 20.64
C SER A 141 1.49 0.17 20.38
N GLU A 142 1.05 0.26 19.13
CA GLU A 142 -0.33 0.09 18.68
C GLU A 142 -0.52 -1.13 17.75
N TRP A 143 0.41 -2.09 17.76
CA TRP A 143 0.22 -3.40 17.12
C TRP A 143 -0.86 -4.22 17.84
N SER A 144 -2.12 -3.91 17.56
CA SER A 144 -3.29 -4.59 18.14
C SER A 144 -4.54 -4.39 17.28
N ALA A 145 -5.57 -5.21 17.53
CA ALA A 145 -6.87 -5.08 16.90
C ALA A 145 -7.51 -3.70 17.16
N GLN A 146 -7.34 -3.15 18.36
CA GLN A 146 -7.81 -1.82 18.72
C GLN A 146 -7.07 -0.73 17.93
N GLY A 147 -5.73 -0.77 17.91
CA GLY A 147 -4.90 0.23 17.24
C GLY A 147 -5.15 0.26 15.73
N ILE A 148 -5.07 -0.91 15.10
CA ILE A 148 -5.33 -1.09 13.67
C ILE A 148 -6.78 -0.73 13.33
N GLY A 149 -7.75 -1.18 14.13
CA GLY A 149 -9.17 -0.88 13.93
C GLY A 149 -9.48 0.62 13.94
N ASN A 150 -8.84 1.39 14.83
CA ASN A 150 -8.99 2.84 14.90
C ASN A 150 -8.46 3.54 13.64
N SER A 151 -7.31 3.10 13.13
CA SER A 151 -6.74 3.67 11.90
C SER A 151 -7.52 3.26 10.65
N ALA A 152 -7.98 2.01 10.61
CA ALA A 152 -8.85 1.46 9.57
C ALA A 152 -10.17 2.24 9.43
N VAL A 153 -10.87 2.51 10.55
CA VAL A 153 -12.14 3.25 10.50
C VAL A 153 -11.93 4.69 10.05
N LEU A 154 -10.82 5.34 10.46
CA LEU A 154 -10.47 6.68 10.00
C LEU A 154 -10.21 6.73 8.50
N LEU A 155 -9.58 5.70 7.92
CA LEU A 155 -9.40 5.61 6.47
C LEU A 155 -10.75 5.49 5.77
N VAL A 156 -11.62 4.59 6.23
CA VAL A 156 -12.94 4.38 5.61
C VAL A 156 -13.81 5.61 5.73
N ASP A 157 -13.83 6.28 6.89
CA ASP A 157 -14.55 7.54 7.10
C ASP A 157 -14.01 8.64 6.19
N ALA A 158 -12.68 8.84 6.15
CA ALA A 158 -12.04 9.83 5.31
C ALA A 158 -12.29 9.61 3.81
N ALA A 159 -12.32 8.35 3.37
CA ALA A 159 -12.66 8.02 1.99
C ALA A 159 -14.15 8.28 1.71
N SER A 160 -15.03 7.78 2.57
CA SER A 160 -16.49 7.90 2.43
C SER A 160 -16.94 9.36 2.36
N ARG A 161 -16.48 10.20 3.30
CA ARG A 161 -16.84 11.63 3.37
C ARG A 161 -16.38 12.44 2.14
N ASN A 162 -15.36 11.94 1.42
CA ASN A 162 -14.82 12.57 0.22
C ASN A 162 -15.17 11.84 -1.09
N ARG A 163 -15.99 10.78 -1.03
CA ARG A 163 -16.37 9.92 -2.19
C ARG A 163 -15.19 9.20 -2.86
N PHE A 164 -14.21 8.77 -2.07
CA PHE A 164 -13.12 7.91 -2.50
C PHE A 164 -13.43 6.44 -2.18
N LYS A 165 -12.84 5.52 -2.93
CA LYS A 165 -12.67 4.11 -2.56
C LYS A 165 -11.47 4.03 -1.62
N ALA A 166 -11.66 3.49 -0.43
CA ALA A 166 -10.56 3.20 0.49
C ALA A 166 -9.86 1.89 0.07
N ALA A 167 -8.53 1.90 0.07
CA ALA A 167 -7.73 0.71 -0.19
C ALA A 167 -6.54 0.62 0.78
N VAL A 168 -6.15 -0.61 1.11
CA VAL A 168 -4.94 -0.92 1.87
C VAL A 168 -4.10 -1.90 1.08
N VAL A 169 -2.79 -1.67 1.02
CA VAL A 169 -1.78 -2.59 0.50
C VAL A 169 -0.70 -2.69 1.58
N GLU A 170 -0.21 -3.89 1.88
CA GLU A 170 0.94 -4.06 2.78
C GLU A 170 2.23 -4.31 1.97
N PRO A 171 3.40 -3.87 2.48
CA PRO A 171 4.67 -4.17 1.84
C PRO A 171 5.00 -5.67 1.88
N LYS A 172 5.59 -6.18 0.80
CA LYS A 172 6.30 -7.48 0.77
C LYS A 172 7.69 -7.37 1.41
N GLY A 173 8.31 -8.50 1.73
CA GLY A 173 9.68 -8.58 2.21
C GLY A 173 9.83 -8.58 3.74
N VAL A 174 11.01 -8.20 4.22
CA VAL A 174 11.40 -8.34 5.63
C VAL A 174 10.46 -7.55 6.55
N GLY A 175 9.69 -8.26 7.38
CA GLY A 175 8.70 -7.67 8.29
C GLY A 175 7.33 -7.39 7.67
N GLY A 176 7.19 -7.64 6.36
CA GLY A 176 5.94 -7.59 5.60
C GLY A 176 5.30 -8.98 5.44
N HIS A 177 4.44 -9.11 4.42
CA HIS A 177 3.74 -10.35 4.10
C HIS A 177 3.98 -10.71 2.63
N GLU A 178 4.40 -11.94 2.37
CA GLU A 178 4.67 -12.39 0.99
C GLU A 178 3.38 -12.65 0.22
N ASP A 179 2.40 -13.22 0.92
CA ASP A 179 1.12 -13.60 0.33
C ASP A 179 -0.09 -13.12 1.17
N PRO A 180 -1.29 -13.06 0.54
CA PRO A 180 -2.51 -12.63 1.23
C PRO A 180 -2.95 -13.57 2.36
N GLU A 181 -2.53 -14.84 2.37
CA GLU A 181 -2.95 -15.83 3.36
C GLU A 181 -2.20 -15.64 4.67
N GLN A 182 -0.89 -15.40 4.60
CA GLN A 182 -0.01 -15.03 5.70
C GLN A 182 -0.51 -13.73 6.36
N LEU A 183 -0.83 -12.72 5.55
CA LEU A 183 -1.42 -11.46 6.00
C LEU A 183 -2.73 -11.71 6.77
N GLN A 184 -3.64 -12.49 6.18
CA GLN A 184 -4.95 -12.74 6.75
C GLN A 184 -4.89 -13.56 8.05
N GLY A 185 -3.99 -14.53 8.12
CA GLY A 185 -3.84 -15.47 9.22
C GLY A 185 -3.06 -14.94 10.41
N GLU A 186 -2.29 -13.85 10.26
CA GLU A 186 -1.47 -13.33 11.36
C GLU A 186 -2.34 -12.93 12.58
N MET A 187 -1.93 -13.43 13.75
CA MET A 187 -2.62 -13.22 15.02
C MET A 187 -2.05 -12.02 15.77
N ILE A 188 -2.94 -11.10 16.12
CA ILE A 188 -2.61 -9.86 16.83
C ILE A 188 -3.37 -9.80 18.17
N PRO A 189 -2.81 -9.13 19.19
CA PRO A 189 -3.52 -8.97 20.46
C PRO A 189 -4.74 -8.06 20.28
N LEU A 190 -5.75 -8.22 21.14
CA LEU A 190 -6.94 -7.36 21.06
C LEU A 190 -6.66 -5.91 21.45
N LEU A 191 -5.77 -5.69 22.43
CA LEU A 191 -5.55 -4.39 23.06
C LEU A 191 -4.12 -3.90 22.88
N ASN A 192 -3.97 -2.58 22.81
CA ASN A 192 -2.65 -1.93 22.78
C ASN A 192 -1.84 -2.27 24.04
N GLY A 193 -0.51 -2.35 23.89
CA GLY A 193 0.41 -2.62 25.01
C GLY A 193 0.36 -4.06 25.55
N THR A 194 -0.36 -4.97 24.89
CA THR A 194 -0.33 -6.39 25.26
C THR A 194 1.08 -6.94 25.07
N ALA A 195 1.67 -7.50 26.13
CA ALA A 195 3.02 -8.03 26.07
C ALA A 195 3.05 -9.37 25.31
N LYS A 196 4.14 -9.60 24.58
CA LYS A 196 4.50 -10.91 24.04
C LYS A 196 5.33 -11.65 25.09
N ARG A 197 5.00 -12.92 25.33
CA ARG A 197 5.77 -13.80 26.23
C ARG A 197 7.08 -14.22 25.56
N ASP A 198 7.99 -14.76 26.37
CA ASP A 198 9.29 -15.25 25.91
C ASP A 198 9.19 -16.39 24.88
N ASP A 199 8.09 -17.16 24.92
CA ASP A 199 7.78 -18.20 23.94
C ASP A 199 7.19 -17.67 22.62
N GLY A 200 7.08 -16.35 22.48
CA GLY A 200 6.51 -15.69 21.31
C GLY A 200 4.98 -15.66 21.27
N THR A 201 4.28 -16.17 22.28
CA THR A 201 2.82 -16.08 22.37
C THR A 201 2.37 -14.75 22.97
N TRP A 202 1.25 -14.22 22.51
CA TRP A 202 0.66 -13.03 23.14
C TRP A 202 0.05 -13.36 24.49
N THR A 203 0.20 -12.44 25.44
CA THR A 203 -0.52 -12.53 26.72
C THR A 203 -2.01 -12.21 26.50
N GLY A 204 -2.88 -13.21 26.70
CA GLY A 204 -4.33 -13.01 26.62
C GLY A 204 -4.93 -13.32 25.24
N ARG A 205 -6.03 -12.63 24.91
CA ARG A 205 -6.83 -12.94 23.71
C ARG A 205 -6.23 -12.31 22.47
N THR A 206 -6.18 -13.10 21.41
CA THR A 206 -5.74 -12.68 20.08
C THR A 206 -6.87 -12.81 19.07
N VAL A 207 -6.70 -12.17 17.92
CA VAL A 207 -7.61 -12.21 16.79
C VAL A 207 -6.79 -12.14 15.50
N SER A 208 -7.31 -12.71 14.42
CA SER A 208 -6.63 -12.60 13.12
C SER A 208 -6.78 -11.21 12.51
N ILE A 209 -5.79 -10.76 11.74
CA ILE A 209 -5.87 -9.53 10.93
C ILE A 209 -7.11 -9.56 10.03
N LYS A 210 -7.41 -10.71 9.41
CA LYS A 210 -8.61 -10.91 8.60
C LYS A 210 -9.89 -10.53 9.33
N GLN A 211 -10.06 -11.01 10.57
CA GLN A 211 -11.25 -10.71 11.37
C GLN A 211 -11.37 -9.23 11.74
N VAL A 212 -10.24 -8.55 11.95
CA VAL A 212 -10.22 -7.10 12.27
C VAL A 212 -10.57 -6.28 11.04
N LEU A 213 -9.89 -6.51 9.92
CA LEU A 213 -10.08 -5.73 8.69
C LEU A 213 -11.41 -6.03 8.00
N ASN A 214 -11.95 -7.26 8.08
CA ASN A 214 -13.25 -7.62 7.50
C ASN A 214 -14.45 -6.85 8.06
N ARG A 215 -14.28 -6.13 9.18
CA ARG A 215 -15.30 -5.21 9.71
C ARG A 215 -15.54 -4.03 8.78
N TRP A 216 -14.50 -3.62 8.04
CA TRP A 216 -14.48 -2.38 7.27
C TRP A 216 -14.15 -2.62 5.78
N PHE A 217 -13.36 -3.64 5.47
CA PHE A 217 -12.82 -3.92 4.15
C PHE A 217 -13.25 -5.31 3.64
N LYS A 218 -13.14 -5.51 2.33
CA LYS A 218 -13.08 -6.84 1.70
C LYS A 218 -11.67 -7.11 1.21
N PHE A 219 -11.17 -8.32 1.42
CA PHE A 219 -9.95 -8.76 0.76
C PHE A 219 -10.27 -9.01 -0.71
N GLU A 220 -9.56 -8.32 -1.61
CA GLU A 220 -9.70 -8.55 -3.04
C GLU A 220 -9.08 -9.91 -3.36
N VAL A 221 -9.91 -10.82 -3.87
CA VAL A 221 -9.43 -12.09 -4.40
C VAL A 221 -8.91 -11.78 -5.79
N GLN A 222 -7.62 -11.95 -6.00
CA GLN A 222 -7.05 -11.86 -7.33
C GLN A 222 -7.59 -13.07 -8.11
N GLU A 223 -8.63 -12.89 -8.92
CA GLU A 223 -9.00 -13.88 -9.94
C GLU A 223 -7.78 -14.03 -10.85
N GLN A 224 -7.21 -15.24 -10.85
CA GLN A 224 -6.06 -15.63 -11.66
C GLN A 224 -6.40 -15.65 -13.14
#